data_AF-A0A917FQK9-F1
#
_entry.id   AF-A0A917FQK9-F1
#
_cell.length_a   1.000
_cell.length_b   1.000
_cell.length_c   1.000
_cell.angle_alpha   90.00
_cell.angle_beta   90.00
_cell.angle_gamma   90.00
#
_symmetry.space_group_name_H-M   'P 1'
#
loop_
_entity.id
_entity.type
_entity.pdbx_description
1 polymer ?
#
loop_
_entity_poly.entity_id
_entity_poly.type
_entity_poly.pdbx_seq_one_letter_code
_entity_poly.pdbx_strand_id
1 'polypeptide(L)'
;MASIEAGTIAEIHSAAYDFLKSIVDLYDNMVKEFIEQPQPTNDSLSGTYEELWSNYRNKIIASVNLNDKSYAYHAAMGAQNFLDEMTKTRGTKIFDLMQYFDTERLELFKEQFLLAMDEYLLEYGRVGLKVERYDTFEQLYEHYMSHAVR
;
A
#
# COMPACT_ATOMS: atom_id res chain seq x y z
N MET A 1 -23.60 29.44 5.51
CA MET A 1 -22.18 29.51 5.94
C MET A 1 -22.06 28.69 7.20
N ALA A 2 -21.28 27.62 7.18
CA ALA A 2 -20.91 26.94 8.42
C ALA A 2 -19.89 27.84 9.13
N SER A 3 -20.30 28.47 10.22
CA SER A 3 -19.41 29.22 11.11
C SER A 3 -18.87 28.24 12.14
N ILE A 4 -17.55 28.16 12.28
CA ILE A 4 -16.92 27.42 13.36
C ILE A 4 -16.92 28.34 14.59
N GLU A 5 -17.76 28.04 15.57
CA GLU A 5 -17.70 28.68 16.89
C GLU A 5 -16.74 27.90 17.77
N ALA A 6 -15.63 28.54 18.16
CA ALA A 6 -14.64 27.97 19.06
C ALA A 6 -14.18 29.05 20.06
N GLY A 7 -14.30 28.75 21.35
CA GLY A 7 -13.92 29.63 22.46
C GLY A 7 -12.51 29.36 23.00
N THR A 8 -11.88 28.25 22.61
CA THR A 8 -10.55 27.85 23.06
C THR A 8 -9.65 27.37 21.91
N ILE A 9 -8.32 27.37 22.13
CA ILE A 9 -7.34 26.88 21.14
C ILE A 9 -7.58 25.40 20.79
N ALA A 10 -7.97 24.57 21.77
CA ALA A 10 -8.27 23.16 21.55
C ALA A 10 -9.50 22.99 20.65
N GLU A 11 -10.54 23.80 20.85
CA GLU A 11 -11.73 23.80 20.00
C GLU A 11 -11.43 24.28 18.58
N ILE A 12 -10.56 25.29 18.42
CA ILE A 12 -10.08 25.73 17.10
C ILE A 12 -9.34 24.58 16.40
N HIS A 13 -8.45 23.87 17.11
CA HIS A 13 -7.71 22.75 16.55
C HIS A 13 -8.64 21.60 16.13
N SER A 14 -9.59 21.22 17.00
CA SER A 14 -10.57 20.17 16.69
C SER A 14 -11.42 20.55 15.48
N ALA A 15 -11.96 21.77 15.45
CA ALA A 15 -12.82 22.19 14.36
C ALA A 15 -12.06 22.34 13.04
N ALA A 16 -10.81 22.78 13.06
CA ALA A 16 -9.94 22.78 11.88
C ALA A 16 -9.67 21.35 11.38
N TYR A 17 -9.41 20.41 12.29
CA TYR A 17 -9.24 19.00 11.95
C TYR A 17 -10.50 18.42 11.31
N ASP A 18 -11.67 18.62 11.92
CA ASP A 18 -12.95 18.10 11.42
C ASP A 18 -13.31 18.68 10.06
N PHE A 19 -13.03 19.98 9.84
CA PHE A 19 -13.21 20.63 8.55
C PHE A 19 -12.30 20.03 7.47
N LEU A 20 -11.00 19.88 7.75
CA LEU A 20 -10.05 19.26 6.82
C LEU A 20 -10.43 17.82 6.49
N LYS A 21 -10.81 17.04 7.51
CA LYS A 21 -11.30 15.68 7.34
C LYS A 21 -12.55 15.63 6.45
N SER A 22 -13.51 16.52 6.69
CA SER A 22 -14.72 16.63 5.87
C SER A 22 -14.44 16.97 4.41
N ILE A 23 -13.42 17.80 4.13
CA ILE A 23 -12.97 18.08 2.76
C ILE A 23 -12.38 16.83 2.10
N VAL A 24 -11.54 16.09 2.81
CA VAL A 24 -10.97 14.82 2.32
C VAL A 24 -12.07 13.81 2.03
N ASP A 25 -13.01 13.63 2.96
CA ASP A 25 -14.15 12.73 2.81
C ASP A 25 -15.02 13.13 1.60
N LEU A 26 -15.27 14.44 1.40
CA LEU A 26 -15.99 14.95 0.24
C LEU A 26 -15.25 14.63 -1.06
N TYR A 27 -13.94 14.87 -1.10
CA TYR A 27 -13.11 14.56 -2.27
C TYR A 27 -13.17 13.07 -2.62
N ASP A 28 -13.01 12.20 -1.63
CA ASP A 28 -13.05 10.75 -1.83
C ASP A 28 -14.43 10.27 -2.32
N ASN A 29 -15.51 10.87 -1.81
CA ASN A 29 -16.86 10.59 -2.28
C ASN A 29 -17.06 11.06 -3.73
N MET A 30 -16.57 12.24 -4.09
CA MET A 30 -16.62 12.73 -5.48
C MET A 30 -15.84 11.82 -6.42
N VAL A 31 -14.66 11.35 -6.02
CA VAL A 31 -13.87 10.39 -6.80
C VAL A 31 -14.66 9.09 -7.01
N LYS A 32 -15.30 8.54 -5.97
CA LYS A 32 -16.10 7.32 -6.09
C LYS A 32 -17.34 7.49 -6.98
N GLU A 33 -17.99 8.65 -6.94
CA GLU A 33 -19.23 8.90 -7.66
C GLU A 33 -19.00 9.29 -9.13
N PHE A 34 -17.97 10.09 -9.41
CA PHE A 34 -17.78 10.70 -10.72
C PHE A 34 -16.61 10.16 -11.53
N ILE A 35 -15.69 9.40 -10.91
CA ILE A 35 -14.54 8.81 -11.62
C ILE A 35 -14.78 7.32 -11.79
N GLU A 36 -14.79 6.88 -13.05
CA GLU A 36 -14.79 5.45 -13.37
C GLU A 36 -13.52 4.82 -12.83
N GLN A 37 -13.67 3.91 -11.88
CA GLN A 37 -12.54 3.25 -11.26
C GLN A 37 -11.86 2.36 -12.30
N PRO A 38 -10.52 2.44 -12.45
CA PRO A 38 -9.79 1.61 -13.39
C PRO A 38 -10.06 0.14 -13.08
N GLN A 39 -10.17 -0.68 -14.12
CA GLN A 39 -10.26 -2.13 -13.94
C GLN A 39 -8.87 -2.73 -14.12
N PRO A 40 -8.47 -3.70 -13.27
CA PRO A 40 -7.18 -4.34 -13.43
C PRO A 40 -7.10 -5.05 -14.79
N THR A 41 -6.05 -4.76 -15.54
CA THR A 41 -5.70 -5.43 -16.79
C THR A 41 -4.35 -6.12 -16.65
N ASN A 42 -4.02 -7.00 -17.60
CA ASN A 42 -2.73 -7.69 -17.61
C ASN A 42 -1.57 -6.67 -17.64
N ASP A 43 -1.60 -5.73 -18.58
CA ASP A 43 -0.59 -4.68 -18.72
C ASP A 43 -0.53 -3.78 -17.49
N SER A 44 -1.70 -3.42 -16.92
CA SER A 44 -1.73 -2.53 -15.76
C SER A 44 -1.27 -3.21 -14.49
N LEU A 45 -1.31 -4.54 -14.36
CA LEU A 45 -0.85 -5.24 -13.15
C LEU A 45 0.58 -5.74 -13.26
N SER A 46 1.10 -5.92 -14.47
CA SER A 46 2.46 -6.40 -14.72
C SER A 46 3.52 -5.67 -13.88
N GLY A 47 4.38 -6.44 -13.22
CA GLY A 47 5.48 -5.93 -12.38
C GLY A 47 5.10 -5.45 -10.98
N THR A 48 3.82 -5.33 -10.63
CA THR A 48 3.41 -4.79 -9.31
C THR A 48 3.61 -5.77 -8.16
N TYR A 49 3.32 -7.04 -8.38
CA TYR A 49 3.62 -8.07 -7.39
C TYR A 49 5.12 -8.26 -7.23
N GLU A 50 5.88 -8.17 -8.33
CA GLU A 50 7.33 -8.24 -8.33
C GLU A 50 7.94 -7.09 -7.49
N GLU A 51 7.36 -5.89 -7.56
CA GLU A 51 7.71 -4.76 -6.68
C GLU A 51 7.40 -5.08 -5.21
N LEU A 52 6.21 -5.58 -4.89
CA LEU A 52 5.87 -6.04 -3.52
C LEU A 52 6.85 -7.09 -2.99
N TRP A 53 7.20 -8.06 -3.84
CA TRP A 53 8.06 -9.19 -3.50
C TRP A 53 9.52 -8.80 -3.32
N SER A 54 10.07 -7.97 -4.22
CA SER A 54 11.49 -7.63 -4.21
C SER A 54 11.80 -6.48 -3.24
N ASN A 55 10.94 -5.46 -3.20
CA ASN A 55 11.15 -4.25 -2.42
C ASN A 55 10.57 -4.39 -0.99
N TYR A 56 9.24 -4.45 -0.88
CA TYR A 56 8.57 -4.30 0.40
C TYR A 56 8.72 -5.50 1.32
N ARG A 57 8.62 -6.73 0.79
CA ARG A 57 8.81 -7.96 1.56
C ARG A 57 10.13 -8.00 2.29
N ASN A 58 11.22 -7.71 1.59
CA ASN A 58 12.55 -7.78 2.19
C ASN A 58 12.77 -6.67 3.23
N LYS A 59 12.26 -5.46 2.98
CA LYS A 59 12.30 -4.35 3.96
C LYS A 59 11.51 -4.67 5.23
N ILE A 60 10.33 -5.24 5.10
CA ILE A 60 9.49 -5.62 6.25
C ILE A 60 10.14 -6.76 7.02
N ILE A 61 10.56 -7.85 6.36
CA ILE A 61 11.24 -8.96 7.04
C ILE A 61 12.51 -8.49 7.75
N ALA A 62 13.34 -7.68 7.08
CA ALA A 62 14.58 -7.19 7.66
C ALA A 62 14.33 -6.27 8.87
N SER A 63 13.42 -5.32 8.75
CA SER A 63 13.10 -4.39 9.84
C SER A 63 12.54 -5.10 11.09
N VAL A 64 11.69 -6.10 10.89
CA VAL A 64 11.13 -6.93 11.97
C VAL A 64 12.22 -7.79 12.62
N ASN A 65 13.07 -8.46 11.82
CA ASN A 65 14.17 -9.29 12.34
C ASN A 65 15.21 -8.46 13.13
N LEU A 66 15.44 -7.21 12.73
CA LEU A 66 16.30 -6.26 13.44
C LEU A 66 15.62 -5.64 14.67
N ASN A 67 14.31 -5.86 14.84
CA ASN A 67 13.47 -5.19 15.83
C ASN A 67 13.61 -3.65 15.80
N ASP A 68 13.84 -3.09 14.61
CA ASP A 68 13.96 -1.65 14.40
C ASP A 68 12.58 -1.07 14.16
N LYS A 69 11.98 -0.52 15.23
CA LYS A 69 10.62 0.05 15.22
C LYS A 69 10.46 1.18 14.20
N SER A 70 11.48 2.01 14.03
CA SER A 70 11.46 3.14 13.10
C SER A 70 11.52 2.66 11.66
N TYR A 71 12.41 1.71 11.38
CA TYR A 71 12.51 1.11 10.05
C TYR A 71 11.26 0.31 9.70
N ALA A 72 10.70 -0.44 10.67
CA ALA A 72 9.47 -1.21 10.47
C ALA A 72 8.29 -0.29 10.15
N TYR A 73 8.14 0.82 10.87
CA TYR A 73 7.11 1.82 10.57
C TYR A 73 7.28 2.42 9.17
N HIS A 74 8.52 2.77 8.79
CA HIS A 74 8.80 3.32 7.47
C HIS A 74 8.49 2.32 6.35
N ALA A 75 8.89 1.06 6.51
CA ALA A 75 8.61 -0.01 5.56
C ALA A 75 7.11 -0.31 5.46
N ALA A 76 6.41 -0.37 6.61
CA ALA A 76 4.97 -0.60 6.70
C ALA A 76 4.18 0.49 5.97
N MET A 77 4.48 1.75 6.25
CA MET A 77 3.86 2.89 5.60
C MET A 77 4.12 2.83 4.09
N GLY A 78 5.38 2.59 3.69
CA GLY A 78 5.73 2.46 2.27
C GLY A 78 4.90 1.39 1.54
N ALA A 79 4.66 0.25 2.19
CA ALA A 79 3.84 -0.83 1.65
C ALA A 79 2.35 -0.45 1.57
N GLN A 80 1.82 0.22 2.60
CA GLN A 80 0.45 0.74 2.60
C GLN A 80 0.24 1.71 1.42
N ASN A 81 1.11 2.71 1.27
CA ASN A 81 1.01 3.67 0.18
C ASN A 81 1.07 3.02 -1.20
N PHE A 82 1.90 1.99 -1.36
CA PHE A 82 1.94 1.23 -2.61
C PHE A 82 0.58 0.57 -2.90
N LEU A 83 -0.02 -0.11 -1.92
CA LEU A 83 -1.32 -0.79 -2.09
C LEU A 83 -2.46 0.21 -2.32
N ASP A 84 -2.42 1.36 -1.67
CA ASP A 84 -3.38 2.46 -1.91
C ASP A 84 -3.24 3.01 -3.33
N GLU A 85 -2.00 3.16 -3.82
CA GLU A 85 -1.74 3.54 -5.21
C GLU A 85 -2.26 2.48 -6.19
N MET A 86 -2.04 1.19 -5.94
CA MET A 86 -2.56 0.11 -6.79
C MET A 86 -4.09 0.12 -6.83
N THR A 87 -4.73 0.36 -5.69
CA THR A 87 -6.19 0.50 -5.62
C THR A 87 -6.64 1.68 -6.47
N LYS A 88 -6.04 2.86 -6.27
CA LYS A 88 -6.43 4.10 -6.94
C LYS A 88 -6.18 4.09 -8.44
N THR A 89 -5.05 3.53 -8.88
CA THR A 89 -4.56 3.63 -10.26
C THR A 89 -4.89 2.41 -11.12
N ARG A 90 -5.07 1.25 -10.49
CA ARG A 90 -5.24 -0.05 -11.18
C ARG A 90 -6.51 -0.79 -10.73
N GLY A 91 -7.23 -0.28 -9.74
CA GLY A 91 -8.52 -0.85 -9.30
C GLY A 91 -8.41 -2.15 -8.52
N THR A 92 -7.25 -2.39 -7.89
CA THR A 92 -7.08 -3.58 -7.05
C THR A 92 -7.93 -3.50 -5.79
N LYS A 93 -8.07 -4.62 -5.08
CA LYS A 93 -8.63 -4.65 -3.73
C LYS A 93 -7.94 -3.63 -2.80
N ILE A 94 -8.73 -3.02 -1.92
CA ILE A 94 -8.26 -2.17 -0.82
C ILE A 94 -7.65 -3.04 0.28
N PHE A 95 -6.47 -2.65 0.75
CA PHE A 95 -5.80 -3.24 1.90
C PHE A 95 -5.60 -2.18 2.98
N ASP A 96 -5.93 -2.51 4.22
CA ASP A 96 -5.58 -1.69 5.38
C ASP A 96 -4.59 -2.49 6.23
N LEU A 97 -3.29 -2.31 5.94
CA LEU A 97 -2.21 -2.94 6.67
C LEU A 97 -1.94 -2.25 8.00
N MET A 98 -2.13 -0.93 8.03
CA MET A 98 -1.75 -0.10 9.18
C MET A 98 -2.59 -0.39 10.41
N GLN A 99 -3.82 -0.92 10.27
CA GLN A 99 -4.61 -1.42 11.40
C GLN A 99 -3.89 -2.50 12.23
N TYR A 100 -2.94 -3.23 11.63
CA TYR A 100 -2.18 -4.30 12.29
C TYR A 100 -0.82 -3.84 12.81
N PHE A 101 -0.43 -2.58 12.59
CA PHE A 101 0.86 -2.08 13.00
C PHE A 101 0.87 -1.78 14.50
N ASP A 102 1.70 -2.50 15.24
CA ASP A 102 1.94 -2.32 16.67
C ASP A 102 3.45 -2.48 16.92
N THR A 103 4.06 -1.47 17.54
CA THR A 103 5.51 -1.44 17.80
C THR A 103 5.97 -2.54 18.74
N GLU A 104 5.06 -3.13 19.52
CA GLU A 104 5.34 -4.26 20.41
C GLU A 104 5.02 -5.61 19.76
N ARG A 105 4.39 -5.62 18.57
CA ARG A 105 3.96 -6.82 17.85
C ARG A 105 4.34 -6.79 16.37
N LEU A 106 5.58 -6.41 16.07
CA LEU A 106 6.10 -6.34 14.70
C LEU A 106 5.98 -7.66 13.93
N GLU A 107 6.07 -8.80 14.63
CA GLU A 107 5.87 -10.13 14.04
C GLU A 107 4.45 -10.34 13.51
N LEU A 108 3.44 -9.87 14.24
CA LEU A 108 2.05 -9.91 13.77
C LEU A 108 1.91 -9.08 12.48
N PHE A 109 2.48 -7.87 12.47
CA PHE A 109 2.44 -7.02 11.28
C PHE A 109 3.08 -7.71 10.08
N LYS A 110 4.24 -8.35 10.25
CA LYS A 110 4.90 -9.15 9.21
C LYS A 110 3.99 -10.24 8.65
N GLU A 111 3.34 -11.00 9.52
CA GLU A 111 2.41 -12.07 9.11
C GLU A 111 1.23 -11.52 8.32
N GLN A 112 0.60 -10.44 8.79
CA GLN A 112 -0.52 -9.79 8.09
C GLN A 112 -0.09 -9.20 6.74
N PHE A 113 1.11 -8.64 6.65
CA PHE A 113 1.66 -8.17 5.38
C PHE A 113 1.87 -9.32 4.38
N LEU A 114 2.44 -10.45 4.82
CA LEU A 114 2.62 -11.61 3.94
C LEU A 114 1.27 -12.18 3.47
N LEU A 115 0.26 -12.21 4.33
CA LEU A 115 -1.10 -12.58 3.93
C LEU A 115 -1.69 -11.61 2.90
N ALA A 116 -1.48 -10.30 3.07
CA ALA A 116 -1.92 -9.31 2.10
C ALA A 116 -1.23 -9.48 0.73
N MET A 117 0.05 -9.89 0.71
CA MET A 117 0.73 -10.25 -0.54
C MET A 117 0.07 -11.45 -1.23
N ASP A 118 -0.25 -12.50 -0.48
CA ASP A 118 -0.93 -13.69 -1.02
C ASP A 118 -2.34 -13.33 -1.56
N GLU A 119 -3.03 -12.39 -0.91
CA GLU A 119 -4.30 -11.87 -1.41
C GLU A 119 -4.13 -11.00 -2.66
N TYR A 120 -3.10 -10.15 -2.72
CA TYR A 120 -2.79 -9.33 -3.89
C TYR A 120 -2.45 -10.21 -5.10
N LEU A 121 -1.80 -11.36 -4.86
CA LEU A 121 -1.52 -12.36 -5.91
C LEU A 121 -2.78 -12.84 -6.63
N LEU A 122 -3.92 -12.86 -5.95
CA LEU A 122 -5.19 -13.25 -6.56
C LEU A 122 -5.63 -12.26 -7.65
N GLU A 123 -5.20 -10.99 -7.58
CA GLU A 123 -5.45 -9.99 -8.63
C GLU A 123 -4.71 -10.36 -9.93
N TYR A 124 -3.50 -10.92 -9.86
CA TYR A 124 -2.81 -11.47 -11.03
C TYR A 124 -3.58 -12.64 -11.64
N GLY A 125 -4.10 -13.52 -10.78
CA GLY A 125 -4.92 -14.67 -11.21
C GLY A 125 -6.17 -14.25 -11.98
N ARG A 126 -6.81 -13.14 -11.60
CA ARG A 126 -8.01 -12.61 -12.28
C ARG A 126 -7.75 -12.17 -13.72
N VAL A 127 -6.55 -11.69 -14.02
CA VAL A 127 -6.15 -11.21 -15.35
C VAL A 127 -5.26 -12.19 -16.11
N GLY A 128 -5.10 -13.41 -15.58
CA GLY A 128 -4.29 -14.47 -16.19
C GLY A 128 -2.79 -14.19 -16.21
N LEU A 129 -2.29 -13.29 -15.33
CA LEU A 129 -0.88 -12.94 -15.28
C LEU A 129 -0.09 -14.00 -14.52
N LYS A 130 1.06 -14.38 -15.07
CA LYS A 130 1.99 -15.30 -14.39
C LYS A 130 2.96 -14.49 -13.57
N VAL A 131 3.14 -14.93 -12.34
CA VAL A 131 3.96 -14.25 -11.35
C VAL A 131 5.40 -14.68 -11.55
N GLU A 132 6.29 -13.71 -11.57
CA GLU A 132 7.72 -13.98 -11.50
C GLU A 132 8.20 -13.71 -10.08
N ARG A 133 8.81 -14.72 -9.45
CA ARG A 133 9.38 -14.58 -8.11
C ARG A 133 10.87 -14.80 -8.22
N TYR A 134 11.63 -13.86 -7.69
CA TYR A 134 13.07 -13.98 -7.56
C TYR A 134 13.39 -14.08 -6.07
N ASP A 135 13.94 -15.22 -5.67
CA ASP A 135 14.34 -15.49 -4.29
C ASP A 135 15.70 -14.86 -3.97
N THR A 136 16.49 -14.51 -5.00
CA THR A 136 17.77 -13.84 -4.85
C THR A 136 17.91 -12.64 -5.78
N PHE A 137 18.80 -11.71 -5.41
CA PHE A 137 19.15 -10.58 -6.26
C PHE A 137 19.74 -11.04 -7.59
N GLU A 138 20.53 -12.11 -7.59
CA GLU A 138 21.16 -12.67 -8.79
C GLU A 138 20.10 -13.16 -9.79
N GLN A 139 19.02 -13.81 -9.31
CA GLN A 139 17.91 -14.23 -10.17
C GLN A 139 17.19 -13.03 -10.81
N LEU A 140 16.94 -11.97 -10.03
CA LEU A 140 16.36 -10.73 -10.53
C LEU A 140 17.29 -10.07 -11.57
N TYR A 141 18.59 -10.01 -11.28
CA TYR A 141 19.60 -9.41 -12.13
C TYR A 141 19.73 -10.16 -13.46
N GLU A 142 19.80 -11.49 -13.45
CA GLU A 142 19.85 -12.30 -14.67
C GLU A 142 18.60 -12.13 -15.53
N HIS A 143 17.42 -12.12 -14.91
CA HIS A 143 16.18 -11.85 -15.61
C HIS A 143 16.18 -10.46 -16.25
N TYR A 144 16.56 -9.42 -15.49
CA TYR A 144 16.63 -8.05 -16.00
C TYR A 144 17.62 -7.93 -17.17
N MET A 145 18.82 -8.47 -17.03
CA MET A 145 19.86 -8.39 -18.07
C MET A 145 19.53 -9.19 -19.33
N SER A 146 18.76 -10.28 -19.23
CA SER A 146 18.30 -11.05 -20.40
C SER A 146 17.17 -10.36 -21.17
N HIS A 147 16.41 -9.48 -20.52
CA HIS A 147 15.31 -8.72 -21.13
C HIS A 147 15.71 -7.28 -21.54
N ALA A 148 16.79 -6.74 -20.98
CA ALA A 148 17.32 -5.41 -21.31
C ALA A 148 18.15 -5.34 -22.61
N VAL A 149 18.41 -6.48 -23.27
CA VAL A 149 19.21 -6.59 -24.52
C VAL A 149 18.32 -6.90 -25.74
N ARG A 150 17.12 -6.31 -25.80
CA ARG A 150 16.30 -6.32 -27.02
C ARG A 150 16.00 -4.91 -27.50
#